data_AF-A0A7J8F5K0-F1
#
_entry.id   AF-A0A7J8F5K0-F1
#
_cell.length_a   1.000
_cell.length_b   1.000
_cell.length_c   1.000
_cell.angle_alpha   90.00
_cell.angle_beta   90.00
_cell.angle_gamma   90.00
#
_symmetry.space_group_name_H-M   'P 1'
#
loop_
_entity.id
_entity.type
_entity.pdbx_description
1 polymer ?
#
loop_
_entity_poly.entity_id
_entity_poly.type
_entity_poly.pdbx_seq_one_letter_code
_entity_poly.pdbx_strand_id
1 'polypeptide(L)'
;MPLDDTKVIIHQTLSVLEDIVENISGESTKSRQICYNSLQESVQVSLALFPAFIHQSDVTDEMLSFFLTLFRGLRVQMGVPFTEQIIQTFLNMFTREQLAESILHEGSTGCRVVEKFLKILQVVVQEPGQVFKPFLPSIIALCMEQVYPIIAERPSPDVKAELFELLFRTLHHNWRYFFKSTVLASVQRGIAEEQMENEPQFSAIMQAFGQSFLQPDIHLFKQNLFYLETLNTKQKLYHKKIFRTSMLFQFVNVLLQVLVHKSHDLLQEEIAIAIYNMASVDFDGFFAAFLPEFLTSCDGVDANQKNVLGRNFKMDRDLPSFTQNVHRLVNDLRYYRLCNDSLPPGTVKL
;
A
#
# COMPACT_ATOMS: atom_id res chain seq x y z
N MET A 1 -4.26 40.57 -17.94
CA MET A 1 -3.97 39.43 -18.83
C MET A 1 -5.14 38.46 -18.73
N PRO A 2 -5.69 37.93 -19.82
CA PRO A 2 -6.69 36.87 -19.78
C PRO A 2 -6.21 35.70 -18.90
N LEU A 3 -7.14 35.00 -18.23
CA LEU A 3 -6.81 33.87 -17.36
C LEU A 3 -6.07 32.77 -18.15
N ASP A 4 -6.50 32.51 -19.39
CA ASP A 4 -5.92 31.49 -20.26
C ASP A 4 -4.46 31.78 -20.65
N ASP A 5 -4.14 33.03 -20.98
CA ASP A 5 -2.75 33.44 -21.25
C ASP A 5 -1.86 33.23 -20.01
N THR A 6 -2.43 33.39 -18.81
CA THR A 6 -1.71 33.19 -17.54
C THR A 6 -1.39 31.71 -17.34
N LYS A 7 -2.34 30.80 -17.61
CA LYS A 7 -2.11 29.36 -17.52
C LYS A 7 -1.00 28.90 -18.45
N VAL A 8 -1.03 29.35 -19.71
CA VAL A 8 -0.03 28.98 -20.72
C VAL A 8 1.38 29.40 -20.27
N ILE A 9 1.53 30.62 -19.75
CA ILE A 9 2.81 31.11 -19.25
C ILE A 9 3.28 30.28 -18.06
N ILE A 10 2.39 29.92 -17.13
CA ILE A 10 2.73 29.07 -15.99
C ILE A 10 3.23 27.70 -16.48
N HIS A 11 2.49 27.05 -17.39
CA HIS A 11 2.91 25.76 -17.95
C HIS A 11 4.29 25.82 -18.60
N GLN A 12 4.50 26.77 -19.50
CA GLN A 12 5.79 26.92 -20.19
C GLN A 12 6.93 27.21 -19.22
N THR A 13 6.70 28.08 -18.24
CA THR A 13 7.72 28.45 -17.26
C THR A 13 8.08 27.25 -16.39
N LEU A 14 7.08 26.58 -15.80
CA LEU A 14 7.31 25.46 -14.89
C LEU A 14 7.95 24.26 -15.59
N SER A 15 7.56 23.96 -16.83
CA SER A 15 8.20 22.91 -17.63
C SER A 15 9.69 23.18 -17.85
N VAL A 16 10.06 24.42 -18.20
CA VAL A 16 11.49 24.79 -18.34
C VAL A 16 12.22 24.70 -17.00
N LEU A 17 11.61 25.14 -15.91
CA LEU A 17 12.22 25.04 -14.58
C LEU A 17 12.38 23.58 -14.13
N GLU A 18 11.42 22.73 -14.45
CA GLU A 18 11.46 21.30 -14.19
C GLU A 18 12.63 20.64 -14.93
N ASP A 19 12.77 20.91 -16.24
CA ASP A 19 13.87 20.40 -17.06
C ASP A 19 15.24 20.80 -16.49
N ILE A 20 15.39 22.05 -16.03
CA ILE A 20 16.63 22.53 -15.40
C ILE A 20 16.96 21.71 -14.14
N VAL A 21 15.95 21.46 -13.30
CA VAL A 21 16.13 20.72 -12.05
C VAL A 21 16.42 19.25 -12.32
N GLU A 22 15.76 18.63 -13.30
CA GLU A 22 15.98 17.23 -13.66
C GLU A 22 17.42 17.02 -14.16
N ASN A 23 17.91 17.91 -15.03
CA ASN A 23 19.27 17.86 -15.56
C ASN A 23 20.36 18.02 -14.49
N ILE A 24 20.09 18.73 -13.38
CA ILE A 24 21.06 18.92 -12.29
C ILE A 24 20.94 17.89 -11.16
N SER A 25 19.90 17.04 -11.18
CA SER A 25 19.57 16.14 -10.06
C SER A 25 20.69 15.13 -9.74
N GLY A 26 21.42 14.66 -10.76
CA GLY A 26 22.55 13.74 -10.63
C GLY A 26 23.90 14.40 -10.31
N GLU A 27 23.94 15.73 -10.25
CA GLU A 27 25.19 16.48 -10.11
C GLU A 27 25.64 16.66 -8.66
N SER A 28 26.89 17.13 -8.50
CA SER A 28 27.48 17.40 -7.18
C SER A 28 26.64 18.38 -6.34
N THR A 29 26.74 18.28 -5.01
CA THR A 29 25.99 19.13 -4.06
C THR A 29 26.19 20.62 -4.33
N LYS A 30 27.38 21.05 -4.76
CA LYS A 30 27.68 22.46 -5.05
C LYS A 30 26.93 22.94 -6.30
N SER A 31 26.88 22.13 -7.36
CA SER A 31 26.12 22.44 -8.58
C SER A 31 24.63 22.58 -8.27
N ARG A 32 24.09 21.65 -7.47
CA ARG A 32 22.70 21.69 -7.01
C ARG A 32 22.39 22.92 -6.15
N GLN A 33 23.32 23.32 -5.27
CA GLN A 33 23.15 24.54 -4.48
C GLN A 33 23.11 25.79 -5.34
N ILE A 34 24.00 25.90 -6.34
CA ILE A 34 24.02 27.04 -7.27
C ILE A 34 22.70 27.10 -8.04
N CYS A 35 22.25 25.96 -8.58
CA CYS A 35 20.97 25.87 -9.29
C CYS A 35 19.79 26.29 -8.40
N TYR A 36 19.70 25.74 -7.19
CA TYR A 36 18.61 26.10 -6.27
C TYR A 36 18.62 27.59 -5.92
N ASN A 37 19.79 28.19 -5.67
CA ASN A 37 19.90 29.62 -5.38
C ASN A 37 19.38 30.49 -6.54
N SER A 38 19.59 30.05 -7.79
CA SER A 38 19.06 30.74 -8.98
C SER A 38 17.55 30.55 -9.16
N LEU A 39 16.98 29.45 -8.65
CA LEU A 39 15.56 29.12 -8.77
C LEU A 39 14.73 29.53 -7.55
N GLN A 40 15.36 29.94 -6.45
CA GLN A 40 14.71 30.11 -5.14
C GLN A 40 13.46 31.01 -5.22
N GLU A 41 13.55 32.16 -5.89
CA GLU A 41 12.42 33.06 -6.06
C GLU A 41 11.29 32.42 -6.86
N SER A 42 11.61 31.71 -7.95
CA SER A 42 10.63 30.99 -8.75
C SER A 42 9.92 29.91 -7.95
N VAL A 43 10.65 29.14 -7.12
CA VAL A 43 10.04 28.12 -6.26
C VAL A 43 9.09 28.76 -5.23
N GLN A 44 9.49 29.88 -4.63
CA GLN A 44 8.65 30.59 -3.66
C GLN A 44 7.38 31.17 -4.31
N VAL A 45 7.50 31.76 -5.51
CA VAL A 45 6.36 32.27 -6.27
C VAL A 45 5.43 31.13 -6.69
N SER A 46 5.97 30.01 -7.15
CA SER A 46 5.16 28.82 -7.47
C SER A 46 4.37 28.35 -6.25
N LEU A 47 4.97 28.32 -5.05
CA LEU A 47 4.25 27.92 -3.84
C LEU A 47 3.15 28.93 -3.48
N ALA A 48 3.43 30.23 -3.63
CA ALA A 48 2.47 31.29 -3.34
C ALA A 48 1.29 31.30 -4.32
N LEU A 49 1.51 30.91 -5.58
CA LEU A 49 0.46 30.81 -6.60
C LEU A 49 -0.41 29.56 -6.43
N PHE A 50 0.09 28.51 -5.79
CA PHE A 50 -0.58 27.21 -5.72
C PHE A 50 -2.05 27.29 -5.23
N PRO A 51 -2.38 28.02 -4.15
CA PRO A 51 -3.77 28.13 -3.69
C PRO A 51 -4.71 28.80 -4.72
N ALA A 52 -4.20 29.68 -5.59
CA ALA A 52 -5.01 30.36 -6.60
C ALA A 52 -5.40 29.42 -7.76
N PHE A 53 -4.65 28.33 -7.96
CA PHE A 53 -4.85 27.40 -9.07
C PHE A 53 -5.34 26.01 -8.64
N ILE A 54 -5.58 25.77 -7.34
CA ILE A 54 -5.94 24.44 -6.80
C ILE A 54 -7.15 23.78 -7.48
N HIS A 55 -8.13 24.58 -7.94
CA HIS A 55 -9.32 24.10 -8.64
C HIS A 55 -9.12 23.92 -10.16
N GLN A 56 -7.93 24.22 -10.68
CA GLN A 56 -7.56 24.09 -12.08
C GLN A 56 -6.60 22.90 -12.21
N SER A 57 -7.13 21.73 -12.53
CA SER A 57 -6.35 20.49 -12.52
C SER A 57 -5.17 20.52 -13.48
N ASP A 58 -5.31 21.16 -14.65
CA ASP A 58 -4.24 21.38 -15.63
C ASP A 58 -3.02 22.07 -15.02
N VAL A 59 -3.23 23.24 -14.42
CA VAL A 59 -2.15 24.02 -13.81
C VAL A 59 -1.63 23.33 -12.55
N THR A 60 -2.52 22.77 -11.73
CA THR A 60 -2.13 22.05 -10.50
C THR A 60 -1.26 20.84 -10.80
N ASP A 61 -1.54 20.11 -11.88
CA ASP A 61 -0.76 18.95 -12.32
C ASP A 61 0.67 19.36 -12.67
N GLU A 62 0.84 20.47 -13.39
CA GLU A 62 2.15 21.03 -13.72
C GLU A 62 2.90 21.51 -12.47
N MET A 63 2.22 22.25 -11.59
CA MET A 63 2.82 22.74 -10.35
C MET A 63 3.32 21.60 -9.47
N LEU A 64 2.53 20.53 -9.32
CA LEU A 64 2.96 19.35 -8.57
C LEU A 64 4.07 18.57 -9.27
N SER A 65 4.15 18.59 -10.61
CA SER A 65 5.29 17.99 -11.34
C SER A 65 6.59 18.70 -10.97
N PHE A 66 6.58 20.02 -11.07
CA PHE A 66 7.71 20.85 -10.68
C PHE A 66 8.11 20.62 -9.21
N PHE A 67 7.15 20.62 -8.27
CA PHE A 67 7.45 20.34 -6.86
C PHE A 67 7.95 18.92 -6.63
N LEU A 68 7.40 17.91 -7.29
CA LEU A 68 7.89 16.54 -7.19
C LEU A 68 9.34 16.44 -7.68
N THR A 69 9.68 17.12 -8.77
CA THR A 69 11.04 17.17 -9.33
C THR A 69 12.01 17.91 -8.39
N LEU A 70 11.57 19.01 -7.76
CA LEU A 70 12.32 19.68 -6.68
C LEU A 70 12.57 18.75 -5.48
N PHE A 71 11.55 18.03 -5.02
CA PHE A 71 11.67 17.10 -3.89
C PHE A 71 12.64 15.94 -4.17
N ARG A 72 12.74 15.51 -5.43
CA ARG A 72 13.68 14.47 -5.86
C ARG A 72 15.11 14.98 -6.02
N GLY A 73 15.29 16.15 -6.63
CA GLY A 73 16.61 16.67 -7.01
C GLY A 73 17.26 17.62 -6.00
N LEU A 74 16.47 18.52 -5.40
CA LEU A 74 16.94 19.72 -4.68
C LEU A 74 16.41 19.88 -3.25
N ARG A 75 15.67 18.91 -2.72
CA ARG A 75 15.10 18.95 -1.36
C ARG A 75 16.11 19.29 -0.26
N VAL A 76 17.33 18.76 -0.33
CA VAL A 76 18.38 19.05 0.65
C VAL A 76 18.78 20.54 0.60
N GLN A 77 18.85 21.11 -0.61
CA GLN A 77 19.19 22.52 -0.84
C GLN A 77 18.05 23.46 -0.44
N MET A 78 16.80 23.03 -0.59
CA MET A 78 15.61 23.77 -0.12
C MET A 78 15.60 23.96 1.39
N GLY A 79 16.22 23.05 2.13
CA GLY A 79 16.27 23.09 3.57
C GLY A 79 14.95 22.63 4.22
N VAL A 80 15.09 22.21 5.48
CA VAL A 80 13.98 21.67 6.27
C VAL A 80 12.80 22.65 6.39
N PRO A 81 12.97 23.92 6.82
CA PRO A 81 11.84 24.79 7.12
C PRO A 81 10.95 25.05 5.88
N PHE A 82 11.57 25.22 4.72
CA PHE A 82 10.82 25.47 3.49
C PHE A 82 10.15 24.20 2.96
N THR A 83 10.80 23.04 3.12
CA THR A 83 10.18 21.74 2.79
C THR A 83 8.95 21.48 3.67
N GLU A 84 9.04 21.75 4.97
CA GLU A 84 7.90 21.66 5.91
C GLU A 84 6.76 22.60 5.51
N GLN A 85 7.08 23.83 5.12
CA GLN A 85 6.09 24.79 4.63
C GLN A 85 5.33 24.24 3.41
N ILE A 86 6.03 23.70 2.42
CA ILE A 86 5.39 23.14 1.22
C ILE A 86 4.47 21.97 1.57
N ILE A 87 4.95 21.04 2.41
CA ILE A 87 4.16 19.87 2.84
C ILE A 87 2.91 20.32 3.59
N GLN A 88 3.05 21.26 4.52
CA GLN A 88 1.92 21.79 5.28
C GLN A 88 0.92 22.50 4.37
N THR A 89 1.39 23.29 3.38
CA THR A 89 0.52 23.92 2.38
C THR A 89 -0.26 22.85 1.61
N PHE A 90 0.38 21.82 1.09
CA PHE A 90 -0.32 20.78 0.34
C PHE A 90 -1.31 19.99 1.20
N LEU A 91 -0.92 19.57 2.41
CA LEU A 91 -1.81 18.87 3.33
C LEU A 91 -3.05 19.71 3.72
N ASN A 92 -2.90 21.03 3.82
CA ASN A 92 -4.02 21.92 4.13
C ASN A 92 -4.93 22.18 2.92
N MET A 93 -4.38 22.17 1.70
CA MET A 93 -5.12 22.50 0.49
C MET A 93 -5.87 21.30 -0.11
N PHE A 94 -5.34 20.09 0.01
CA PHE A 94 -5.98 18.87 -0.47
C PHE A 94 -7.01 18.33 0.54
N THR A 95 -8.15 19.00 0.64
CA THR A 95 -9.29 18.52 1.44
C THR A 95 -9.97 17.33 0.78
N ARG A 96 -10.83 16.63 1.53
CA ARG A 96 -11.62 15.51 1.03
C ARG A 96 -12.47 15.90 -0.19
N GLU A 97 -13.08 17.09 -0.18
CA GLU A 97 -13.88 17.60 -1.27
C GLU A 97 -13.02 17.80 -2.53
N GLN A 98 -11.86 18.44 -2.38
CA GLN A 98 -10.94 18.68 -3.49
C GLN A 98 -10.39 17.38 -4.09
N LEU A 99 -10.06 16.41 -3.24
CA LEU A 99 -9.62 15.09 -3.65
C LEU A 99 -10.75 14.31 -4.35
N ALA A 100 -11.98 14.38 -3.83
CA ALA A 100 -13.13 13.74 -4.45
C ALA A 100 -13.42 14.31 -5.83
N GLU A 101 -13.43 15.64 -5.98
CA GLU A 101 -13.60 16.31 -7.27
C GLU A 101 -12.51 15.88 -8.28
N SER A 102 -11.26 15.83 -7.83
CA SER A 102 -10.12 15.45 -8.67
C SER A 102 -10.18 13.98 -9.13
N ILE A 103 -10.70 13.08 -8.30
CA ILE A 103 -10.76 11.63 -8.57
C ILE A 103 -12.03 11.23 -9.33
N LEU A 104 -13.16 11.93 -9.12
CA LEU A 104 -14.47 11.58 -9.68
C LEU A 104 -14.51 11.62 -11.22
N HIS A 105 -13.62 12.37 -11.84
CA HIS A 105 -13.44 12.38 -13.29
C HIS A 105 -12.33 11.40 -13.67
N GLU A 106 -12.67 10.13 -13.91
CA GLU A 106 -11.71 9.07 -14.28
C GLU A 106 -10.94 9.40 -15.57
N GLY A 107 -9.65 9.06 -15.61
CA GLY A 107 -8.75 9.37 -16.74
C GLY A 107 -8.41 10.85 -16.92
N SER A 108 -8.81 11.70 -15.96
CA SER A 108 -8.58 13.14 -16.03
C SER A 108 -7.23 13.55 -15.48
N THR A 109 -6.85 14.79 -15.79
CA THR A 109 -5.73 15.47 -15.14
C THR A 109 -5.86 15.54 -13.61
N GLY A 110 -7.07 15.43 -13.05
CA GLY A 110 -7.30 15.39 -11.61
C GLY A 110 -6.72 14.13 -10.93
N CYS A 111 -6.77 12.96 -11.57
CA CYS A 111 -6.11 11.76 -11.03
C CYS A 111 -4.59 11.96 -10.93
N ARG A 112 -3.98 12.53 -11.98
CA ARG A 112 -2.54 12.83 -12.02
C ARG A 112 -2.10 13.82 -10.93
N VAL A 113 -2.94 14.81 -10.61
CA VAL A 113 -2.74 15.70 -9.46
C VAL A 113 -2.64 14.89 -8.16
N VAL A 114 -3.60 13.99 -7.90
CA VAL A 114 -3.60 13.17 -6.68
C VAL A 114 -2.39 12.22 -6.65
N GLU A 115 -2.06 11.58 -7.76
CA GLU A 115 -0.88 10.72 -7.87
C GLU A 115 0.42 11.47 -7.53
N LYS A 116 0.63 12.65 -8.12
CA LYS A 116 1.83 13.46 -7.87
C LYS A 116 1.88 13.94 -6.42
N PHE A 117 0.74 14.32 -5.85
CA PHE A 117 0.67 14.67 -4.43
C PHE A 117 1.06 13.49 -3.53
N LEU A 118 0.52 12.28 -3.78
CA LEU A 118 0.89 11.07 -3.05
C LEU A 118 2.38 10.74 -3.23
N LYS A 119 2.94 10.89 -4.43
CA LYS A 119 4.39 10.73 -4.71
C LYS A 119 5.27 11.70 -3.93
N ILE A 120 4.84 12.95 -3.76
CA ILE A 120 5.56 13.92 -2.91
C ILE A 120 5.57 13.42 -1.47
N LEU A 121 4.43 12.99 -0.93
CA LEU A 121 4.35 12.43 0.42
C LEU A 121 5.18 11.15 0.57
N GLN A 122 5.28 10.33 -0.47
CA GLN A 122 6.16 9.15 -0.47
C GLN A 122 7.61 9.55 -0.26
N VAL A 123 8.08 10.63 -0.88
CA VAL A 123 9.45 11.15 -0.68
C VAL A 123 9.65 11.60 0.77
N VAL A 124 8.63 12.24 1.36
CA VAL A 124 8.67 12.75 2.74
C VAL A 124 8.77 11.63 3.76
N VAL A 125 7.93 10.60 3.66
CA VAL A 125 7.91 9.51 4.67
C VAL A 125 9.15 8.62 4.63
N GLN A 126 9.91 8.65 3.54
CA GLN A 126 11.17 7.89 3.40
C GLN A 126 12.38 8.59 4.02
N GLU A 127 12.26 9.87 4.38
CA GLU A 127 13.39 10.65 4.84
C GLU A 127 14.01 10.07 6.13
N PRO A 128 15.30 9.72 6.13
CA PRO A 128 15.98 9.33 7.35
C PRO A 128 16.04 10.53 8.31
N GLY A 129 15.46 10.39 9.49
CA GLY A 129 15.55 11.41 10.53
C GLY A 129 14.30 11.48 11.41
N GLN A 130 14.20 12.56 12.19
CA GLN A 130 13.03 12.88 13.02
C GLN A 130 12.23 14.07 12.48
N VAL A 131 12.81 14.82 11.54
CA VAL A 131 12.30 16.09 11.04
C VAL A 131 10.87 15.99 10.53
N PHE A 132 10.59 15.07 9.60
CA PHE A 132 9.28 14.96 8.98
C PHE A 132 8.32 13.99 9.69
N LYS A 133 8.75 13.36 10.80
CA LYS A 133 7.88 12.45 11.55
C LYS A 133 6.62 13.09 12.15
N PRO A 134 6.61 14.37 12.56
CA PRO A 134 5.39 15.04 12.99
C PRO A 134 4.26 15.04 11.95
N PHE A 135 4.56 14.86 10.66
CA PHE A 135 3.55 14.79 9.60
C PHE A 135 2.92 13.40 9.45
N LEU A 136 3.49 12.34 10.03
CA LEU A 136 2.99 10.97 9.84
C LEU A 136 1.51 10.80 10.21
N PRO A 137 1.01 11.33 11.36
CA PRO A 137 -0.40 11.23 11.69
C PRO A 137 -1.29 11.87 10.61
N SER A 138 -0.93 13.07 10.13
CA SER A 138 -1.69 13.79 9.10
C SER A 138 -1.65 13.09 7.74
N ILE A 139 -0.51 12.52 7.36
CA ILE A 139 -0.36 11.75 6.12
C ILE A 139 -1.21 10.47 6.19
N ILE A 140 -1.18 9.75 7.31
CA ILE A 140 -2.01 8.55 7.50
C ILE A 140 -3.50 8.91 7.50
N ALA A 141 -3.89 9.99 8.18
CA ALA A 141 -5.28 10.45 8.19
C ALA A 141 -5.74 10.85 6.78
N LEU A 142 -4.94 11.59 6.02
CA LEU A 142 -5.21 11.88 4.61
C LEU A 142 -5.44 10.59 3.81
N CYS A 143 -4.54 9.60 3.95
CA CYS A 143 -4.65 8.34 3.24
C CYS A 143 -5.93 7.56 3.61
N MET A 144 -6.18 7.38 4.90
CA MET A 144 -7.22 6.47 5.40
C MET A 144 -8.61 7.10 5.51
N GLU A 145 -8.68 8.40 5.81
CA GLU A 145 -9.95 9.11 6.06
C GLU A 145 -10.41 9.92 4.85
N GLN A 146 -9.50 10.34 3.97
CA GLN A 146 -9.83 11.18 2.81
C GLN A 146 -9.72 10.41 1.49
N VAL A 147 -8.54 9.85 1.17
CA VAL A 147 -8.29 9.24 -0.16
C VAL A 147 -8.91 7.84 -0.27
N TYR A 148 -8.60 6.93 0.67
CA TYR A 148 -9.03 5.53 0.59
C TYR A 148 -10.56 5.37 0.46
N PRO A 149 -11.41 6.08 1.22
CA PRO A 149 -12.87 5.96 1.08
C PRO A 149 -13.41 6.40 -0.28
N ILE A 150 -12.70 7.26 -1.01
CA ILE A 150 -13.09 7.69 -2.36
C ILE A 150 -12.80 6.58 -3.37
N ILE A 151 -11.66 5.89 -3.24
CA ILE A 151 -11.17 4.95 -4.26
C ILE A 151 -11.46 3.49 -3.93
N ALA A 152 -11.80 3.11 -2.69
CA ALA A 152 -11.89 1.71 -2.25
C ALA A 152 -12.67 0.81 -3.24
N GLU A 153 -13.88 1.23 -3.61
CA GLU A 153 -14.79 0.49 -4.49
C GLU A 153 -14.72 0.93 -5.96
N ARG A 154 -13.81 1.84 -6.32
CA ARG A 154 -13.73 2.43 -7.67
C ARG A 154 -12.54 1.91 -8.49
N PRO A 155 -12.65 1.82 -9.83
CA PRO A 155 -11.53 1.48 -10.69
C PRO A 155 -10.60 2.70 -10.87
N SER A 156 -9.73 2.93 -9.88
CA SER A 156 -8.73 4.01 -9.92
C SER A 156 -7.31 3.44 -9.75
N PRO A 157 -6.80 2.67 -10.73
CA PRO A 157 -5.60 1.85 -10.57
C PRO A 157 -4.35 2.68 -10.25
N ASP A 158 -4.16 3.82 -10.92
CA ASP A 158 -2.97 4.67 -10.72
C ASP A 158 -2.96 5.31 -9.33
N VAL A 159 -4.09 5.90 -8.91
CA VAL A 159 -4.23 6.48 -7.56
C VAL A 159 -4.12 5.40 -6.48
N LYS A 160 -4.70 4.21 -6.70
CA LYS A 160 -4.56 3.07 -5.77
C LYS A 160 -3.11 2.64 -5.63
N ALA A 161 -2.40 2.47 -6.74
CA ALA A 161 -1.00 2.06 -6.73
C ALA A 161 -0.13 3.04 -5.91
N GLU A 162 -0.32 4.34 -6.11
CA GLU A 162 0.44 5.37 -5.37
C GLU A 162 0.02 5.49 -3.90
N LEU A 163 -1.26 5.27 -3.58
CA LEU A 163 -1.75 5.24 -2.20
C LEU A 163 -1.13 4.06 -1.44
N PHE A 164 -1.18 2.86 -2.01
CA PHE A 164 -0.64 1.67 -1.35
C PHE A 164 0.89 1.71 -1.24
N GLU A 165 1.58 2.27 -2.23
CA GLU A 165 3.02 2.55 -2.13
C GLU A 165 3.31 3.54 -0.98
N LEU A 166 2.52 4.60 -0.81
CA LEU A 166 2.67 5.53 0.32
C LEU A 166 2.44 4.86 1.68
N LEU A 167 1.40 4.04 1.80
CA LEU A 167 1.13 3.26 3.02
C LEU A 167 2.27 2.28 3.32
N PHE A 168 2.76 1.56 2.30
CA PHE A 168 3.91 0.67 2.43
C PHE A 168 5.17 1.43 2.88
N ARG A 169 5.54 2.53 2.21
CA ARG A 169 6.73 3.32 2.57
C ARG A 169 6.61 3.89 3.98
N THR A 170 5.40 4.31 4.38
CA THR A 170 5.13 4.77 5.75
C THR A 170 5.45 3.67 6.76
N LEU A 171 4.92 2.46 6.56
CA LEU A 171 5.20 1.31 7.42
C LEU A 171 6.68 0.92 7.40
N HIS A 172 7.26 0.79 6.21
CA HIS A 172 8.60 0.27 5.99
C HIS A 172 9.69 1.19 6.58
N HIS A 173 9.58 2.50 6.37
CA HIS A 173 10.58 3.48 6.81
C HIS A 173 10.31 4.02 8.22
N ASN A 174 9.05 4.00 8.69
CA ASN A 174 8.67 4.53 10.00
C ASN A 174 8.17 3.44 10.93
N TRP A 175 8.72 2.22 10.86
CA TRP A 175 8.30 1.11 11.70
C TRP A 175 8.23 1.44 13.21
N ARG A 176 9.19 2.26 13.69
CA ARG A 176 9.25 2.71 15.09
C ARG A 176 8.09 3.62 15.54
N TYR A 177 7.34 4.18 14.60
CA TYR A 177 6.10 4.92 14.89
C TYR A 177 4.98 3.98 15.36
N PHE A 178 5.00 2.72 14.91
CA PHE A 178 4.02 1.70 15.29
C PHE A 178 4.54 0.72 16.34
N PHE A 179 5.84 0.43 16.34
CA PHE A 179 6.45 -0.53 17.26
C PHE A 179 7.70 0.05 17.90
N LYS A 180 7.60 0.44 19.17
CA LYS A 180 8.77 0.96 19.90
C LYS A 180 9.73 -0.17 20.22
N SER A 181 10.97 -0.02 19.77
CA SER A 181 12.06 -0.85 20.25
C SER A 181 12.47 -0.38 21.65
N THR A 182 12.21 -1.19 22.66
CA THR A 182 12.75 -0.98 24.00
C THR A 182 14.16 -1.58 24.07
N VAL A 183 15.13 -0.80 24.56
CA VAL A 183 16.53 -1.26 24.74
C VAL A 183 16.62 -2.43 25.74
N LEU A 184 15.63 -2.59 26.61
CA LEU A 184 15.52 -3.75 27.50
C LEU A 184 15.14 -5.04 26.77
N ALA A 185 14.38 -4.96 25.66
CA ALA A 185 14.00 -6.12 24.86
C ALA A 185 15.18 -6.75 24.09
N SER A 186 16.25 -5.99 23.84
CA SER A 186 17.48 -6.53 23.23
C SER A 186 18.42 -7.19 24.24
N VAL A 187 18.31 -6.85 25.53
CA VAL A 187 19.12 -7.42 26.63
C VAL A 187 18.47 -8.68 27.20
N GLN A 188 17.14 -8.71 27.31
CA GLN A 188 16.38 -9.91 27.65
C GLN A 188 16.00 -10.63 26.35
N ARG A 189 16.89 -11.51 25.86
CA ARG A 189 16.55 -12.44 24.76
C ARG A 189 15.41 -13.37 25.22
N GLY A 190 14.19 -12.91 25.02
CA GLY A 190 12.99 -13.69 25.30
C GLY A 190 11.89 -12.83 25.91
N ILE A 191 10.82 -12.62 25.14
CA ILE A 191 9.47 -12.36 25.63
C ILE A 191 9.18 -10.91 26.10
N ALA A 192 10.01 -9.92 25.81
CA ALA A 192 9.52 -8.54 25.85
C ALA A 192 8.74 -8.28 24.55
N GLU A 193 7.40 -8.39 24.60
CA GLU A 193 6.52 -7.97 23.50
C GLU A 193 6.85 -6.52 23.15
N GLU A 194 7.17 -6.24 21.87
CA GLU A 194 7.36 -4.87 21.41
C GLU A 194 6.09 -4.07 21.69
N GLN A 195 6.24 -2.97 22.44
CA GLN A 195 5.11 -2.10 22.75
C GLN A 195 4.61 -1.47 21.46
N MET A 196 3.36 -1.78 21.12
CA MET A 196 2.68 -1.21 19.97
C MET A 196 2.15 0.18 20.31
N GLU A 197 2.35 1.12 19.39
CA GLU A 197 1.76 2.45 19.41
C GLU A 197 0.93 2.65 18.14
N ASN A 198 -0.05 3.55 18.20
CA ASN A 198 -0.88 3.89 17.04
C ASN A 198 -1.56 2.67 16.39
N GLU A 199 -1.98 1.69 17.21
CA GLU A 199 -2.66 0.46 16.77
C GLU A 199 -3.85 0.70 15.83
N PRO A 200 -4.74 1.69 16.06
CA PRO A 200 -5.86 1.94 15.15
C PRO A 200 -5.40 2.30 13.74
N GLN A 201 -4.35 3.11 13.62
CA GLN A 201 -3.79 3.51 12.33
C GLN A 201 -3.15 2.32 11.61
N PHE A 202 -2.35 1.53 12.33
CA PHE A 202 -1.77 0.30 11.77
C PHE A 202 -2.84 -0.67 11.28
N SER A 203 -3.88 -0.87 12.09
CA SER A 203 -4.96 -1.80 11.77
C SER A 203 -5.78 -1.35 10.57
N ALA A 204 -6.07 -0.05 10.46
CA ALA A 204 -6.76 0.52 9.30
C ALA A 204 -5.95 0.30 8.01
N ILE A 205 -4.63 0.51 8.05
CA ILE A 205 -3.74 0.27 6.91
C ILE A 205 -3.73 -1.23 6.53
N MET A 206 -3.57 -2.12 7.51
CA MET A 206 -3.59 -3.58 7.25
C MET A 206 -4.94 -4.04 6.71
N GLN A 207 -6.06 -3.50 7.19
CA GLN A 207 -7.38 -3.79 6.64
C GLN A 207 -7.48 -3.37 5.17
N ALA A 208 -6.98 -2.18 4.81
CA ALA A 208 -6.93 -1.76 3.40
C ALA A 208 -6.09 -2.73 2.53
N PHE A 209 -4.95 -3.20 3.03
CA PHE A 209 -4.17 -4.24 2.34
C PHE A 209 -4.99 -5.54 2.15
N GLY A 210 -5.66 -6.03 3.20
CA GLY A 210 -6.50 -7.22 3.12
C GLY A 210 -7.65 -7.07 2.11
N GLN A 211 -8.33 -5.92 2.11
CA GLN A 211 -9.41 -5.61 1.17
C GLN A 211 -8.90 -5.51 -0.28
N SER A 212 -7.67 -5.05 -0.50
CA SER A 212 -7.10 -4.97 -1.86
C SER A 212 -7.00 -6.33 -2.55
N PHE A 213 -6.84 -7.42 -1.79
CA PHE A 213 -6.78 -8.78 -2.35
C PHE A 213 -8.13 -9.35 -2.79
N LEU A 214 -9.22 -8.66 -2.46
CA LEU A 214 -10.56 -8.99 -2.96
C LEU A 214 -10.86 -8.29 -4.29
N GLN A 215 -10.01 -7.36 -4.72
CA GLN A 215 -10.19 -6.61 -5.96
C GLN A 215 -9.68 -7.40 -7.18
N PRO A 216 -10.23 -7.14 -8.38
CA PRO A 216 -9.86 -7.87 -9.59
C PRO A 216 -8.54 -7.41 -10.24
N ASP A 217 -7.93 -6.32 -9.77
CA ASP A 217 -6.71 -5.77 -10.35
C ASP A 217 -5.48 -6.57 -9.95
N ILE A 218 -4.98 -7.38 -10.90
CA ILE A 218 -3.79 -8.22 -10.72
C ILE A 218 -2.51 -7.44 -10.43
N HIS A 219 -2.34 -6.24 -10.97
CA HIS A 219 -1.12 -5.46 -10.75
C HIS A 219 -1.08 -4.94 -9.32
N LEU A 220 -2.21 -4.39 -8.85
CA LEU A 220 -2.37 -3.96 -7.48
C LEU A 220 -2.23 -5.13 -6.49
N PHE A 221 -2.84 -6.28 -6.81
CA PHE A 221 -2.71 -7.51 -6.03
C PHE A 221 -1.23 -7.91 -5.87
N LYS A 222 -0.50 -8.00 -7.00
CA LYS A 222 0.92 -8.37 -7.01
C LYS A 222 1.77 -7.39 -6.20
N GLN A 223 1.55 -6.10 -6.40
CA GLN A 223 2.25 -5.02 -5.70
C GLN A 223 2.04 -5.13 -4.18
N ASN A 224 0.80 -5.28 -3.73
CA ASN A 224 0.46 -5.33 -2.31
C ASN A 224 0.93 -6.62 -1.63
N LEU A 225 0.90 -7.75 -2.34
CA LEU A 225 1.48 -9.01 -1.85
C LEU A 225 2.99 -8.86 -1.65
N PHE A 226 3.69 -8.27 -2.63
CA PHE A 226 5.11 -7.98 -2.53
C PHE A 226 5.46 -7.07 -1.36
N TYR A 227 4.65 -6.04 -1.08
CA TYR A 227 4.83 -5.17 0.08
C TYR A 227 4.69 -5.91 1.41
N LEU A 228 3.67 -6.77 1.56
CA LEU A 228 3.52 -7.57 2.78
C LEU A 228 4.71 -8.51 3.00
N GLU A 229 5.17 -9.18 1.94
CA GLU A 229 6.34 -10.07 2.01
C GLU A 229 7.63 -9.30 2.34
N THR A 230 7.76 -8.08 1.81
CA THR A 230 8.89 -7.20 2.13
C THR A 230 8.85 -6.77 3.60
N LEU A 231 7.68 -6.35 4.10
CA LEU A 231 7.49 -6.01 5.52
C LEU A 231 7.75 -7.22 6.43
N ASN A 232 7.30 -8.41 6.03
CA ASN A 232 7.58 -9.63 6.79
C ASN A 232 9.08 -9.96 6.80
N THR A 233 9.74 -9.88 5.66
CA THR A 233 11.18 -10.16 5.54
C THR A 233 12.01 -9.20 6.39
N LYS A 234 11.68 -7.91 6.37
CA LYS A 234 12.46 -6.86 7.06
C LYS A 234 12.08 -6.68 8.53
N GLN A 235 10.80 -6.77 8.87
CA GLN A 235 10.26 -6.41 10.19
C GLN A 235 9.54 -7.55 10.91
N LYS A 236 9.52 -8.76 10.33
CA LYS A 236 8.80 -9.93 10.86
C LYS A 236 7.32 -9.62 11.12
N LEU A 237 6.68 -8.89 10.19
CA LEU A 237 5.27 -8.50 10.24
C LEU A 237 4.36 -9.63 10.74
N TYR A 238 4.46 -10.83 10.15
CA TYR A 238 3.56 -11.94 10.48
C TYR A 238 3.78 -12.48 11.89
N HIS A 239 4.93 -12.21 12.52
CA HIS A 239 5.23 -12.62 13.88
C HIS A 239 4.73 -11.62 14.93
N LYS A 240 4.33 -10.41 14.51
CA LYS A 240 3.81 -9.39 15.43
C LYS A 240 2.46 -9.84 15.98
N LYS A 241 2.28 -9.68 17.29
CA LYS A 241 1.09 -10.14 18.02
C LYS A 241 -0.21 -9.68 17.36
N ILE A 242 -0.34 -8.39 17.08
CA ILE A 242 -1.52 -7.81 16.40
C ILE A 242 -1.85 -8.52 15.09
N PHE A 243 -0.84 -8.84 14.28
CA PHE A 243 -1.05 -9.53 13.01
C PHE A 243 -1.49 -10.97 13.28
N ARG A 244 -0.78 -11.71 14.14
CA ARG A 244 -1.09 -13.09 14.50
C ARG A 244 -2.50 -13.26 15.05
N THR A 245 -2.90 -12.41 15.99
CA THR A 245 -4.16 -12.57 16.73
C THR A 245 -5.36 -12.03 15.98
N SER A 246 -5.19 -10.97 15.19
CA SER A 246 -6.33 -10.21 14.67
C SER A 246 -6.47 -10.27 13.15
N MET A 247 -5.41 -10.62 12.41
CA MET A 247 -5.37 -10.45 10.95
C MET A 247 -4.97 -11.72 10.19
N LEU A 248 -4.05 -12.52 10.74
CA LEU A 248 -3.43 -13.66 10.05
C LEU A 248 -4.46 -14.61 9.46
N PHE A 249 -5.49 -14.98 10.25
CA PHE A 249 -6.58 -15.82 9.79
C PHE A 249 -7.26 -15.24 8.54
N GLN A 250 -7.61 -13.96 8.55
CA GLN A 250 -8.34 -13.31 7.46
C GLN A 250 -7.48 -13.25 6.18
N PHE A 251 -6.19 -12.90 6.31
CA PHE A 251 -5.27 -12.85 5.17
C PHE A 251 -5.06 -14.23 4.55
N VAL A 252 -4.78 -15.25 5.36
CA VAL A 252 -4.60 -16.62 4.86
C VAL A 252 -5.88 -17.13 4.19
N ASN A 253 -7.05 -16.86 4.78
CA ASN A 253 -8.33 -17.22 4.19
C ASN A 253 -8.53 -16.56 2.83
N VAL A 254 -8.35 -15.23 2.72
CA VAL A 254 -8.50 -14.50 1.44
C VAL A 254 -7.57 -15.06 0.37
N LEU A 255 -6.30 -15.30 0.69
CA LEU A 255 -5.32 -15.84 -0.25
C LEU A 255 -5.68 -17.27 -0.71
N LEU A 256 -6.13 -18.14 0.21
CA LEU A 256 -6.63 -19.47 -0.16
C LEU A 256 -7.88 -19.40 -1.04
N GLN A 257 -8.82 -18.50 -0.73
CA GLN A 257 -10.00 -18.31 -1.57
C GLN A 257 -9.63 -17.83 -2.97
N VAL A 258 -8.61 -16.97 -3.12
CA VAL A 258 -8.10 -16.54 -4.42
C VAL A 258 -7.59 -17.73 -5.24
N LEU A 259 -6.84 -18.65 -4.63
CA LEU A 259 -6.39 -19.88 -5.29
C LEU A 259 -7.57 -20.79 -5.68
N VAL A 260 -8.55 -20.94 -4.80
CA VAL A 260 -9.75 -21.77 -5.04
C VAL A 260 -10.59 -21.22 -6.20
N HIS A 261 -10.78 -19.91 -6.30
CA HIS A 261 -11.58 -19.30 -7.36
C HIS A 261 -10.80 -19.06 -8.66
N LYS A 262 -9.48 -19.29 -8.68
CA LYS A 262 -8.59 -18.94 -9.81
C LYS A 262 -8.69 -17.47 -10.26
N SER A 263 -9.03 -16.54 -9.36
CA SER A 263 -9.16 -15.12 -9.74
C SER A 263 -7.83 -14.50 -10.16
N HIS A 264 -6.71 -15.00 -9.63
CA HIS A 264 -5.35 -14.52 -9.91
C HIS A 264 -4.37 -15.68 -10.20
N ASP A 265 -4.75 -16.61 -11.10
CA ASP A 265 -4.00 -17.85 -11.39
C ASP A 265 -2.53 -17.61 -11.79
N LEU A 266 -2.23 -16.44 -12.39
CA LEU A 266 -0.87 -16.03 -12.77
C LEU A 266 0.06 -15.78 -11.57
N LEU A 267 -0.49 -15.59 -10.36
CA LEU A 267 0.24 -15.32 -9.11
C LEU A 267 0.19 -16.50 -8.13
N GLN A 268 -0.23 -17.69 -8.59
CA GLN A 268 -0.49 -18.82 -7.70
C GLN A 268 0.72 -19.21 -6.84
N GLU A 269 1.94 -19.08 -7.37
CA GLU A 269 3.17 -19.44 -6.66
C GLU A 269 3.49 -18.41 -5.58
N GLU A 270 3.43 -17.12 -5.91
CA GLU A 270 3.63 -16.04 -4.95
C GLU A 270 2.59 -16.09 -3.82
N ILE A 271 1.34 -16.41 -4.16
CA ILE A 271 0.26 -16.59 -3.18
C ILE A 271 0.54 -17.79 -2.26
N ALA A 272 0.95 -18.93 -2.82
CA ALA A 272 1.25 -20.13 -2.04
C ALA A 272 2.45 -19.90 -1.09
N ILE A 273 3.48 -19.18 -1.54
CA ILE A 273 4.62 -18.79 -0.71
C ILE A 273 4.18 -17.85 0.42
N ALA A 274 3.31 -16.88 0.14
CA ALA A 274 2.78 -15.99 1.19
C ALA A 274 1.96 -16.74 2.24
N ILE A 275 1.10 -17.68 1.81
CA ILE A 275 0.34 -18.57 2.71
C ILE A 275 1.31 -19.37 3.58
N TYR A 276 2.37 -19.94 3.01
CA TYR A 276 3.40 -20.64 3.77
C TYR A 276 4.07 -19.72 4.80
N ASN A 277 4.49 -18.52 4.39
CA ASN A 277 5.18 -17.58 5.28
C ASN A 277 4.29 -17.18 6.46
N MET A 278 2.98 -17.00 6.24
CA MET A 278 2.01 -16.77 7.31
C MET A 278 1.79 -18.00 8.20
N ALA A 279 1.62 -19.19 7.60
CA ALA A 279 1.45 -20.44 8.34
C ALA A 279 2.68 -20.82 9.18
N SER A 280 3.88 -20.50 8.69
CA SER A 280 5.16 -20.83 9.35
C SER A 280 5.36 -20.15 10.70
N VAL A 281 4.61 -19.07 10.96
CA VAL A 281 4.62 -18.39 12.26
C VAL A 281 4.05 -19.27 13.36
N ASP A 282 3.07 -20.10 13.02
CA ASP A 282 2.35 -20.96 13.96
C ASP A 282 1.72 -22.15 13.22
N PHE A 283 2.57 -23.10 12.80
CA PHE A 283 2.10 -24.30 12.10
C PHE A 283 1.09 -25.10 12.92
N ASP A 284 1.29 -25.17 14.24
CA ASP A 284 0.40 -25.91 15.12
C ASP A 284 -1.00 -25.27 15.12
N GLY A 285 -1.09 -23.94 15.24
CA GLY A 285 -2.35 -23.20 15.08
C GLY A 285 -2.94 -23.31 13.68
N PHE A 286 -2.11 -23.29 12.63
CA PHE A 286 -2.56 -23.45 11.26
C PHE A 286 -3.25 -24.80 11.03
N PHE A 287 -2.61 -25.89 11.45
CA PHE A 287 -3.16 -27.23 11.23
C PHE A 287 -4.30 -27.59 12.19
N ALA A 288 -4.22 -27.17 13.46
CA ALA A 288 -5.19 -27.57 14.47
C ALA A 288 -6.46 -26.70 14.50
N ALA A 289 -6.37 -25.43 14.10
CA ALA A 289 -7.49 -24.48 14.16
C ALA A 289 -7.85 -23.94 12.78
N PHE A 290 -6.91 -23.29 12.08
CA PHE A 290 -7.22 -22.59 10.83
C PHE A 290 -7.76 -23.52 9.74
N LEU A 291 -7.04 -24.61 9.43
CA LEU A 291 -7.40 -25.50 8.33
C LEU A 291 -8.78 -26.16 8.53
N PRO A 292 -9.10 -26.73 9.71
CA PRO A 292 -10.45 -27.23 9.99
C PRO A 292 -11.54 -26.17 9.84
N GLU A 293 -11.29 -24.94 10.33
CA GLU A 293 -12.25 -23.84 10.23
C GLU A 293 -12.47 -23.41 8.77
N PHE A 294 -11.40 -23.25 8.00
CA PHE A 294 -11.45 -22.95 6.56
C PHE A 294 -12.27 -23.99 5.79
N LEU A 295 -12.02 -25.28 6.00
CA LEU A 295 -12.77 -26.37 5.37
C LEU A 295 -14.24 -26.35 5.78
N THR A 296 -14.53 -26.05 7.04
CA THR A 296 -15.90 -25.93 7.54
C THR A 296 -16.63 -24.78 6.85
N SER A 297 -15.97 -23.64 6.61
CA SER A 297 -16.52 -22.50 5.87
C SER A 297 -16.63 -22.69 4.35
N CYS A 298 -16.07 -23.77 3.79
CA CYS A 298 -16.16 -24.00 2.36
C CYS A 298 -17.57 -24.44 1.95
N ASP A 299 -18.20 -23.64 1.08
CA ASP A 299 -19.45 -23.99 0.41
C ASP A 299 -19.23 -24.96 -0.76
N GLY A 300 -20.31 -25.63 -1.17
CA GLY A 300 -20.33 -26.52 -2.33
C GLY A 300 -19.70 -27.91 -2.09
N VAL A 301 -19.33 -28.24 -0.85
CA VAL A 301 -18.79 -29.54 -0.45
C VAL A 301 -19.48 -30.08 0.81
N ASP A 302 -19.72 -31.38 0.87
CA ASP A 302 -20.37 -32.05 2.01
C ASP A 302 -19.40 -32.32 3.18
N ALA A 303 -19.93 -32.82 4.30
CA ALA A 303 -19.14 -33.08 5.50
C ALA A 303 -18.09 -34.19 5.29
N ASN A 304 -18.39 -35.20 4.47
CA ASN A 304 -17.46 -36.29 4.19
C ASN A 304 -16.29 -35.80 3.31
N GLN A 305 -16.58 -35.02 2.26
CA GLN A 305 -15.57 -34.38 1.42
C GLN A 305 -14.66 -33.46 2.23
N LYS A 306 -15.21 -32.64 3.13
CA LYS A 306 -14.43 -31.79 4.06
C LYS A 306 -13.48 -32.63 4.92
N ASN A 307 -13.95 -33.75 5.48
CA ASN A 307 -13.12 -34.65 6.27
C ASN A 307 -11.99 -35.29 5.45
N VAL A 308 -12.27 -35.71 4.21
CA VAL A 308 -11.27 -36.29 3.30
C VAL A 308 -10.20 -35.26 2.95
N LEU A 309 -10.60 -34.03 2.60
CA LEU A 309 -9.67 -32.93 2.30
C LEU A 309 -8.74 -32.64 3.49
N GLY A 310 -9.30 -32.54 4.69
CA GLY A 310 -8.53 -32.31 5.92
C GLY A 310 -7.52 -33.43 6.20
N ARG A 311 -7.93 -34.69 6.05
CA ARG A 311 -7.05 -35.86 6.26
C ARG A 311 -5.94 -35.96 5.21
N ASN A 312 -6.21 -35.54 3.98
CA ASN A 312 -5.26 -35.62 2.88
C ASN A 312 -4.23 -34.47 2.89
N PHE A 313 -4.48 -33.40 3.64
CA PHE A 313 -3.52 -32.33 3.86
C PHE A 313 -2.42 -32.80 4.82
N LYS A 314 -1.24 -33.13 4.30
CA LYS A 314 -0.10 -33.55 5.13
C LYS A 314 0.44 -32.35 5.91
N MET A 315 0.85 -32.60 7.16
CA MET A 315 1.41 -31.59 8.07
C MET A 315 2.89 -31.29 7.78
N ASP A 316 3.23 -31.18 6.49
CA ASP A 316 4.60 -30.90 6.05
C ASP A 316 4.94 -29.43 6.36
N ARG A 317 6.15 -29.17 6.88
CA ARG A 317 6.59 -27.85 7.36
C ARG A 317 7.65 -27.20 6.47
N ASP A 318 8.19 -27.92 5.49
CA ASP A 318 9.08 -27.36 4.49
C ASP A 318 8.27 -26.70 3.36
N LEU A 319 8.80 -25.59 2.83
CA LEU A 319 8.13 -24.79 1.81
C LEU A 319 7.68 -25.63 0.59
N PRO A 320 8.53 -26.46 -0.05
CA PRO A 320 8.12 -27.21 -1.24
C PRO A 320 6.96 -28.17 -0.99
N SER A 321 7.02 -28.96 0.09
CA SER A 321 5.95 -29.94 0.37
C SER A 321 4.66 -29.23 0.80
N PHE A 322 4.77 -28.15 1.58
CA PHE A 322 3.61 -27.37 2.01
C PHE A 322 2.89 -26.73 0.83
N THR A 323 3.58 -26.06 -0.08
CA THR A 323 2.94 -25.42 -1.25
C THR A 323 2.31 -26.47 -2.16
N GLN A 324 2.96 -27.63 -2.35
CA GLN A 324 2.36 -28.75 -3.07
C GLN A 324 1.06 -29.23 -2.42
N ASN A 325 1.00 -29.30 -1.08
CA ASN A 325 -0.21 -29.67 -0.35
C ASN A 325 -1.31 -28.61 -0.49
N VAL A 326 -0.97 -27.32 -0.48
CA VAL A 326 -1.90 -26.21 -0.76
C VAL A 326 -2.51 -26.35 -2.15
N HIS A 327 -1.69 -26.56 -3.20
CA HIS A 327 -2.21 -26.74 -4.55
C HIS A 327 -3.05 -28.00 -4.70
N ARG A 328 -2.68 -29.11 -4.05
CA ARG A 328 -3.50 -30.34 -4.02
C ARG A 328 -4.85 -30.07 -3.39
N LEU A 329 -4.87 -29.45 -2.20
CA LEU A 329 -6.10 -29.08 -1.50
C LEU A 329 -7.02 -28.24 -2.37
N VAL A 330 -6.47 -27.19 -2.98
CA VAL A 330 -7.22 -26.27 -3.86
C VAL A 330 -7.82 -27.02 -5.06
N ASN A 331 -7.04 -27.90 -5.70
CA ASN A 331 -7.51 -28.67 -6.84
C ASN A 331 -8.61 -29.68 -6.46
N ASP A 332 -8.42 -30.40 -5.36
CA ASP A 332 -9.40 -31.38 -4.86
C ASP A 332 -10.71 -30.70 -4.45
N LEU A 333 -10.64 -29.55 -3.75
CA LEU A 333 -11.81 -28.76 -3.37
C LEU A 333 -12.61 -28.30 -4.60
N ARG A 334 -11.90 -27.81 -5.63
CA ARG A 334 -12.53 -27.37 -6.88
C ARG A 334 -13.16 -28.54 -7.64
N TYR A 335 -12.50 -29.70 -7.64
CA TYR A 335 -13.04 -30.92 -8.24
C TYR A 335 -14.34 -31.35 -7.55
N TYR A 336 -14.37 -31.38 -6.22
CA TYR A 336 -15.59 -31.71 -5.48
C TYR A 336 -16.74 -30.74 -5.75
N ARG A 337 -16.47 -29.43 -5.80
CA ARG A 337 -17.48 -28.42 -6.18
C ARG A 337 -18.05 -28.69 -7.57
N LEU A 338 -17.19 -28.92 -8.56
CA LEU A 338 -17.61 -29.22 -9.92
C LEU A 338 -18.47 -30.49 -10.00
N CYS A 339 -18.07 -31.55 -9.30
CA CYS A 339 -18.84 -32.79 -9.25
C CYS A 339 -20.22 -32.57 -8.62
N ASN A 340 -20.29 -31.85 -7.50
CA ASN A 340 -21.53 -31.59 -6.78
C ASN A 340 -22.49 -30.68 -7.56
N ASP A 341 -21.95 -29.68 -8.28
CA ASP A 341 -22.74 -28.77 -9.14
C ASP A 341 -23.26 -29.47 -10.40
N SER A 342 -22.58 -30.53 -10.85
CA SER A 342 -23.00 -31.33 -12.01
C SER A 342 -24.08 -32.36 -11.68
N LEU A 343 -24.46 -32.53 -10.41
CA LEU A 343 -25.52 -33.47 -10.01
C LEU A 343 -26.92 -32.94 -10.37
N PRO A 344 -27.82 -33.79 -10.90
CA PRO A 344 -29.20 -33.38 -11.21
C PRO A 344 -29.93 -32.81 -9.98
N PRO A 345 -30.85 -31.84 -10.17
CA PRO A 345 -31.70 -31.34 -9.08
C PRO A 345 -32.46 -32.50 -8.42
N GLY A 346 -32.28 -32.69 -7.10
CA GLY A 346 -32.92 -33.76 -6.33
C GLY A 346 -32.03 -34.98 -6.01
N THR A 347 -30.76 -34.97 -6.42
CA THR A 347 -29.81 -36.01 -5.99
C THR A 347 -29.39 -35.75 -4.53
N VAL A 348 -29.50 -36.75 -3.66
CA VAL A 348 -29.06 -36.67 -2.26
C VAL A 348 -27.56 -36.36 -2.24
N LYS A 349 -27.19 -35.21 -1.69
CA LYS A 349 -25.79 -34.88 -1.37
C LYS A 349 -25.36 -35.85 -0.27
N LEU A 350 -24.53 -36.83 -0.61
CA LEU A 350 -24.05 -37.90 0.29
C LEU A 350 -23.03 -37.38 1.30
#